data_AF-A0A2H3DPS4-F1
#
_entry.id   AF-A0A2H3DPS4-F1
#
_cell.length_a   1.000
_cell.length_b   1.000
_cell.length_c   1.000
_cell.angle_alpha   90.00
_cell.angle_beta   90.00
_cell.angle_gamma   90.00
#
_symmetry.space_group_name_H-M   'P 1'
#
loop_
_entity.id
_entity.type
_entity.pdbx_description
1 polymer ?
#
loop_
_entity_poly.entity_id
_entity_poly.type
_entity_poly.pdbx_seq_one_letter_code
_entity_poly.pdbx_strand_id
1 'polypeptide(L)' 'VYVEILDVEALAKKIGAARTSDNPDGVSHEYTIPIIQDHSTGAAVFSSTAIAAY' A
#
# COMPACT_ATOMS: atom_id res chain seq x y z
N VAL A 1 -18.05 -3.90 4.04
CA VAL A 1 -17.57 -3.53 5.40
C VAL A 1 -16.12 -3.11 5.24
N TYR A 2 -15.79 -1.91 5.68
CA TYR A 2 -14.42 -1.43 5.75
C TYR A 2 -13.87 -1.77 7.13
N VAL A 3 -12.67 -2.33 7.20
CA VAL A 3 -11.99 -2.66 8.45
C VAL A 3 -10.65 -1.94 8.42
N GLU A 4 -10.48 -0.98 9.32
CA GLU A 4 -9.20 -0.31 9.46
C GLU A 4 -8.17 -1.24 10.08
N ILE A 5 -6.99 -1.26 9.47
CA ILE A 5 -5.79 -1.89 10.02
C ILE A 5 -4.85 -0.74 10.38
N LEU A 6 -4.79 -0.39 11.66
CA LEU A 6 -4.15 0.82 12.18
C LEU A 6 -2.67 0.98 11.75
N ASP A 7 -1.97 -0.12 11.50
CA ASP A 7 -0.55 -0.11 11.17
C ASP A 7 -0.25 -0.19 9.66
N VAL A 8 -1.26 -0.33 8.80
CA VAL A 8 -1.03 -0.57 7.36
C VAL A 8 -0.37 0.62 6.68
N GLU A 9 -0.80 1.84 6.99
CA GLU A 9 -0.25 3.06 6.42
C GLU A 9 1.20 3.29 6.87
N ALA A 10 1.46 3.11 8.18
CA ALA A 10 2.81 3.24 8.72
C ALA A 10 3.76 2.22 8.10
N LEU A 11 3.33 0.97 7.96
CA LEU A 11 4.10 -0.08 7.31
C LEU A 11 4.35 0.22 5.83
N ALA A 12 3.30 0.58 5.08
CA ALA A 12 3.40 0.89 3.64
C ALA A 12 4.40 2.02 3.38
N LYS A 13 4.32 3.11 4.15
CA LYS A 13 5.28 4.22 4.08
C LYS A 13 6.71 3.76 4.42
N LYS A 14 6.87 2.96 5.47
CA LYS A 14 8.19 2.45 5.91
C LYS A 14 8.87 1.61 4.84
N ILE A 15 8.11 0.79 4.11
CA ILE A 15 8.65 -0.08 3.06
C ILE A 15 8.67 0.58 1.68
N GLY A 16 8.20 1.82 1.54
CA GLY A 16 8.18 2.55 0.27
C GLY A 16 7.09 2.11 -0.71
N ALA A 17 6.01 1.47 -0.22
CA ALA A 17 4.88 1.12 -1.05
C ALA A 17 4.09 2.36 -1.49
N ALA A 18 3.54 2.31 -2.71
CA ALA A 18 2.69 3.38 -3.23
C ALA A 18 1.35 3.47 -2.46
N ARG A 19 0.77 4.69 -2.42
CA ARG A 19 -0.58 4.92 -1.89
C ARG A 19 -1.64 4.35 -2.84
N THR A 20 -2.78 3.95 -2.28
CA THR A 20 -3.93 3.43 -3.02
C THR A 20 -4.71 4.56 -3.69
N SER A 21 -5.09 5.55 -2.90
CA SER A 21 -5.90 6.70 -3.32
C SER A 21 -5.49 7.94 -2.54
N ASP A 22 -5.97 9.09 -3.01
CA ASP A 22 -6.19 10.25 -2.14
C ASP A 22 -7.60 10.15 -1.56
N ASN A 23 -7.74 10.43 -0.27
CA ASN A 23 -9.06 10.55 0.34
C ASN A 23 -9.77 11.82 -0.18
N PRO A 24 -11.11 11.90 -0.05
CA PRO A 24 -11.88 13.04 -0.54
C PRO A 24 -11.50 14.39 0.09
N ASP A 25 -10.79 14.37 1.23
CA ASP A 25 -10.29 15.58 1.89
C ASP A 25 -9.09 16.22 1.16
N GLY A 26 -8.49 15.52 0.19
CA GLY A 26 -7.32 15.97 -0.57
C GLY A 26 -6.03 16.09 0.26
N VAL A 27 -6.05 15.64 1.52
CA VAL A 27 -4.95 15.79 2.48
C VAL A 27 -4.47 14.42 2.95
N SER A 28 -5.39 13.51 3.25
CA SER A 28 -5.04 12.17 3.71
C SER A 28 -4.96 11.20 2.53
N HIS A 29 -4.06 10.23 2.67
CA HIS A 29 -3.83 9.20 1.65
C HIS A 29 -4.36 7.87 2.16
N GLU A 30 -4.95 7.10 1.26
CA GLU A 30 -5.41 5.76 1.56
C GLU A 30 -4.28 4.76 1.27
N TYR A 31 -4.07 3.83 2.19
CA TYR A 31 -3.14 2.71 2.02
C TYR A 31 -3.89 1.42 2.32
N THR A 32 -3.86 0.49 1.37
CA THR A 32 -4.58 -0.77 1.49
C THR A 32 -3.66 -1.97 1.22
N ILE A 33 -4.09 -3.12 1.72
CA ILE A 33 -3.52 -4.43 1.37
C ILE A 33 -4.25 -5.02 0.16
N PRO A 34 -3.63 -5.94 -0.61
CA PRO A 34 -2.31 -6.53 -0.40
C PRO A 34 -1.13 -5.64 -0.82
N ILE A 35 0.02 -5.87 -0.17
CA ILE A 35 1.34 -5.31 -0.51
C ILE A 35 2.36 -6.45 -0.42
N ILE A 36 3.29 -6.54 -1.39
CA ILE A 36 4.47 -7.40 -1.28
C ILE A 36 5.73 -6.56 -1.12
N GLN A 37 6.68 -7.05 -0.32
CA GLN A 37 8.06 -6.54 -0.28
C GLN A 37 8.97 -7.62 -0.84
N ASP A 38 9.54 -7.37 -2.01
CA ASP A 38 10.47 -8.29 -2.67
C ASP A 38 11.91 -7.94 -2.28
N HIS A 39 12.51 -8.78 -1.44
CA HIS A 39 13.89 -8.59 -0.98
C HIS A 39 14.94 -8.84 -2.08
N SER A 40 14.59 -9.50 -3.18
CA SER A 40 15.53 -9.77 -4.28
C SER A 40 15.75 -8.55 -5.18
N THR A 41 14.73 -7.70 -5.32
CA THR A 41 14.77 -6.47 -6.14
C THR A 41 14.75 -5.19 -5.30
N GLY A 42 14.37 -5.30 -4.02
CA GLY A 42 14.11 -4.17 -3.14
C GLY A 42 12.76 -3.47 -3.39
N ALA A 43 11.91 -4.02 -4.26
CA ALA A 43 10.62 -3.41 -4.62
C ALA A 43 9.57 -3.61 -3.51
N ALA A 44 8.72 -2.60 -3.33
CA ALA A 44 7.46 -2.71 -2.60
C ALA A 44 6.29 -2.45 -3.55
N VAL A 45 5.49 -3.49 -3.81
CA VAL A 45 4.43 -3.45 -4.81
C VAL A 45 3.08 -3.53 -4.12
N PHE A 46 2.26 -2.52 -4.37
CA PHE A 46 0.87 -2.39 -3.93
C PHE A 46 -0.07 -2.71 -5.11
N SER A 47 -1.34 -3.02 -4.82
CA SER A 47 -2.42 -3.41 -5.75
C SER A 47 -2.34 -4.86 -6.18
N SER A 48 -3.45 -5.60 -6.01
CA SER A 48 -3.52 -7.02 -6.40
C SER A 48 -3.23 -7.24 -7.88
N THR A 49 -3.71 -6.36 -8.76
CA THR A 49 -3.45 -6.44 -10.20
C THR A 49 -1.98 -6.20 -10.53
N ALA A 50 -1.32 -5.24 -9.85
CA ALA A 50 0.08 -4.96 -10.07
C ALA A 50 0.97 -6.06 -9.48
N ILE A 51 0.62 -6.58 -8.30
CA ILE A 51 1.27 -7.74 -7.68
C ILE A 51 1.17 -8.97 -8.57
N ALA A 52 0.03 -9.20 -9.23
CA ALA A 52 -0.13 -10.35 -10.13
C ALA A 52 0.68 -10.22 -11.43
N ALA A 53 1.00 -9.00 -11.84
CA ALA A 53 1.79 -8.72 -13.05
C ALA A 53 3.30 -8.63 -12.79
N TYR A 54 3.68 -8.35 -11.54
CA TYR A 54 5.05 -8.27 -11.05
C TYR A 54 5.63 -9.68 -10.83
#